data_AF-B7FUM1-F1
#
_entry.id   AF-B7FUM1-F1
#
_cell.length_a   1.000
_cell.length_b   1.000
_cell.length_c   1.000
_cell.angle_alpha   90.00
_cell.angle_beta   90.00
_cell.angle_gamma   90.00
#
_symmetry.space_group_name_H-M   'P 1'
#
loop_
_entity.id
_entity.type
_entity.pdbx_description
1 polymer ?
#
loop_
_entity_poly.entity_id
_entity_poly.type
_entity_poly.pdbx_seq_one_letter_code
_entity_poly.pdbx_strand_id
1 'polypeptide(L)'
;MSWKAGLSRYLPCVRFFACPDSPSSRGVMTYYARNYDHLKILNPNLPLMIRTVENAMPAVTTELEWTIQDLLRFMIQTGRFRDTNGSISEARVEAAKAYLSTDWDKLSIERWKSPGFDPERPGLDEDEPAWKENPQIQANLGTFFSMKNAMSEQLEVIKSGPDNEYTRAENALLMCQRVDLWCAGEKEVEQAVIHLYKLGRKLNEREVELPSFIAEYYPGPHKAQFCRKHNPIPTANRMQRCKPLPATTDEGEVMVECAELK
;
A
#
# COMPACT_ATOMS: atom_id res chain seq x y z
N MET A 1 5.90 -17.52 12.92
CA MET A 1 6.10 -16.64 11.75
C MET A 1 6.67 -15.31 12.24
N SER A 2 7.93 -15.00 11.93
CA SER A 2 8.57 -13.74 12.35
C SER A 2 7.92 -12.57 11.62
N TRP A 3 7.24 -11.67 12.35
CA TRP A 3 6.59 -10.46 11.80
C TRP A 3 7.55 -9.61 10.96
N LYS A 4 8.86 -9.71 11.22
CA LYS A 4 9.94 -9.02 10.48
C LYS A 4 9.94 -9.36 8.99
N ALA A 5 9.62 -10.60 8.60
CA ALA A 5 9.61 -11.02 7.20
C ALA A 5 8.35 -10.57 6.43
N GLY A 6 7.31 -10.12 7.15
CA GLY A 6 6.07 -9.65 6.53
C GLY A 6 6.03 -8.13 6.30
N LEU A 7 7.08 -7.39 6.67
CA LEU A 7 7.06 -5.93 6.63
C LEU A 7 6.85 -5.41 5.20
N SER A 8 7.56 -5.95 4.20
CA SER A 8 7.40 -5.53 2.81
C SER A 8 6.04 -5.81 2.20
N ARG A 9 5.27 -6.74 2.78
CA ARG A 9 3.93 -7.09 2.28
C ARG A 9 2.90 -6.05 2.68
N TYR A 10 3.02 -5.49 3.88
CA TYR A 10 1.98 -4.66 4.47
C TYR A 10 2.38 -3.20 4.64
N LEU A 11 3.66 -2.87 4.59
CA LEU A 11 4.14 -1.49 4.72
C LEU A 11 4.82 -1.08 3.42
N PRO A 12 4.44 0.06 2.83
CA PRO A 12 5.12 0.57 1.64
C PRO A 12 6.48 1.17 1.98
N CYS A 13 6.66 1.73 3.19
CA CYS A 13 7.95 2.17 3.69
C CYS A 13 7.99 2.20 5.23
N VAL A 14 9.21 2.20 5.79
CA VAL A 14 9.45 2.50 7.21
C VAL A 14 10.55 3.55 7.31
N ARG A 15 10.28 4.63 8.04
CA ARG A 15 11.20 5.74 8.25
C ARG A 15 11.51 5.89 9.73
N PHE A 16 12.79 6.01 10.03
CA PHE A 16 13.30 6.31 11.36
C PHE A 16 13.79 7.75 11.38
N PHE A 17 13.33 8.52 12.35
CA PHE A 17 13.83 9.86 12.64
C PHE A 17 14.68 9.78 13.90
N ALA A 18 15.89 10.33 13.86
CA ALA A 18 16.80 10.33 14.99
C ALA A 18 17.75 11.54 14.91
N CYS A 19 18.30 11.94 16.05
CA CYS A 19 19.43 12.87 16.12
C CYS A 19 20.67 12.08 16.58
N PRO A 20 21.82 12.16 15.91
CA PRO A 20 23.01 11.41 16.33
C PRO A 20 23.57 11.91 17.66
N ASP A 21 23.47 13.22 17.93
CA ASP A 21 24.09 13.86 19.09
C ASP A 21 23.19 13.82 20.34
N SER A 22 21.88 13.62 20.15
CA SER A 22 20.93 13.62 21.27
C SER A 22 20.88 12.26 21.98
N PRO A 23 20.92 12.23 23.32
CA PRO A 23 20.74 10.99 24.07
C PRO A 23 19.33 10.39 23.90
N SER A 24 18.33 11.20 23.58
CA SER A 24 16.94 10.76 23.45
C SER A 24 16.71 9.82 22.27
N SER A 25 17.54 9.90 21.23
CA SER A 25 17.47 9.11 19.98
C SER A 25 18.41 7.91 19.97
N ARG A 26 19.18 7.69 21.04
CA ARG A 26 20.16 6.60 21.12
C ARG A 26 19.56 5.22 20.89
N GLY A 27 18.35 4.97 21.41
CA GLY A 27 17.66 3.69 21.21
C GLY A 27 17.27 3.45 19.75
N VAL A 28 16.76 4.47 19.05
CA VAL A 28 16.42 4.39 17.61
C VAL A 28 17.66 4.10 16.78
N MET A 29 18.76 4.84 17.02
CA MET A 29 20.03 4.66 16.31
C MET A 29 20.62 3.27 16.53
N THR A 30 20.63 2.80 17.78
CA THR A 30 21.19 1.49 18.14
C THR A 30 20.34 0.36 17.55
N TYR A 31 19.01 0.48 17.60
CA TYR A 31 18.11 -0.48 17.00
C TYR A 31 18.33 -0.58 15.49
N TYR A 32 18.39 0.57 14.80
CA TYR A 32 18.60 0.62 13.36
C TYR A 32 19.93 -0.01 12.98
N ALA A 33 21.04 0.40 13.59
CA ALA A 33 22.37 -0.13 13.29
C ALA A 33 22.47 -1.66 13.50
N ARG A 34 21.83 -2.21 14.53
CA ARG A 34 21.88 -3.66 14.82
C ARG A 34 20.95 -4.50 13.94
N ASN A 35 19.80 -3.96 13.56
CA ASN A 35 18.75 -4.73 12.88
C ASN A 35 18.67 -4.48 11.38
N TYR A 36 19.32 -3.43 10.85
CA TYR A 36 19.20 -3.02 9.45
C TYR A 36 19.50 -4.15 8.48
N ASP A 37 20.66 -4.81 8.60
CA ASP A 37 21.08 -5.87 7.67
C ASP A 37 20.09 -7.03 7.68
N HIS A 38 19.66 -7.45 8.87
CA HIS A 38 18.69 -8.53 9.01
C HIS A 38 17.31 -8.16 8.43
N LEU A 39 16.83 -6.94 8.69
CA LEU A 39 15.56 -6.46 8.14
C LEU A 39 15.62 -6.34 6.61
N LYS A 40 16.78 -5.93 6.05
CA LYS A 40 16.98 -5.75 4.61
C LYS A 40 17.12 -7.08 3.88
N ILE A 41 17.79 -8.06 4.48
CA ILE A 41 17.86 -9.43 3.95
C ILE A 41 16.46 -10.06 3.89
N LEU A 42 15.65 -9.88 4.94
CA LEU A 42 14.28 -10.40 4.98
C LEU A 42 13.32 -9.64 4.04
N ASN A 43 13.56 -8.36 3.77
CA ASN A 43 12.67 -7.49 3.01
C ASN A 43 13.47 -6.66 2.00
N PRO A 44 13.99 -7.27 0.91
CA PRO A 44 14.85 -6.57 -0.05
C PRO A 44 14.14 -5.38 -0.72
N ASN A 45 12.83 -5.50 -0.97
CA ASN A 45 12.03 -4.47 -1.63
C ASN A 45 11.53 -3.37 -0.69
N LEU A 46 11.64 -3.54 0.64
CA LEU A 46 11.15 -2.54 1.58
C LEU A 46 12.12 -1.35 1.64
N PRO A 47 11.63 -0.12 1.40
CA PRO A 47 12.38 1.10 1.69
C PRO A 47 12.49 1.29 3.21
N LEU A 48 13.69 1.05 3.74
CA LEU A 48 14.07 1.29 5.13
C LEU A 48 14.97 2.52 5.17
N MET A 49 14.45 3.66 5.64
CA MET A 49 15.18 4.93 5.62
C MET A 49 15.42 5.42 7.04
N ILE A 50 16.61 5.96 7.31
CA ILE A 50 16.88 6.75 8.49
C ILE A 50 17.14 8.21 8.08
N ARG A 51 16.52 9.14 8.79
CA ARG A 51 16.73 10.58 8.64
C ARG A 51 17.35 11.10 9.93
N THR A 52 18.60 11.53 9.81
CA THR A 52 19.35 12.16 10.89
C THR A 52 19.29 13.67 10.72
N VAL A 53 18.68 14.37 11.68
CA VAL A 53 18.61 15.83 11.69
C VAL A 53 18.92 16.31 13.10
N GLU A 54 19.60 17.46 13.23
CA GLU A 54 19.85 18.11 14.51
C GLU A 54 18.52 18.43 15.21
N ASN A 55 18.46 18.18 16.52
CA ASN A 55 17.26 18.37 17.34
C ASN A 55 15.99 17.65 16.84
N ALA A 56 16.13 16.60 16.02
CA ALA A 56 15.00 15.77 15.61
C ALA A 56 14.40 15.02 16.81
N MET A 57 13.08 15.07 16.92
CA MET A 57 12.35 14.19 17.83
C MET A 57 12.44 12.75 17.30
N PRO A 58 12.95 11.79 18.11
CA PRO A 58 13.03 10.40 17.68
C PRO A 58 11.64 9.83 17.41
N ALA A 59 11.43 9.27 16.22
CA ALA A 59 10.15 8.69 15.84
C ALA A 59 10.32 7.60 14.79
N VAL A 60 9.33 6.71 14.70
CA VAL A 60 9.19 5.78 13.57
C VAL A 60 7.88 6.06 12.86
N THR A 61 7.93 6.16 11.55
CA THR A 61 6.75 6.42 10.72
C THR A 61 6.64 5.45 9.55
N THR A 62 5.42 5.31 9.06
CA THR A 62 5.10 4.67 7.78
C THR A 62 4.13 5.56 7.01
N GLU A 63 3.91 5.26 5.73
CA GLU A 63 2.95 5.97 4.90
C GLU A 63 1.87 4.99 4.45
N LEU A 64 0.80 4.87 5.21
CA LEU A 64 -0.35 4.07 4.78
C LEU A 64 -1.37 4.99 4.12
N GLU A 65 -2.03 4.47 3.09
CA GLU A 65 -3.15 5.16 2.47
C GLU A 65 -4.44 4.77 3.18
N TRP A 66 -5.15 5.75 3.71
CA TRP A 66 -6.43 5.53 4.39
C TRP A 66 -7.58 5.86 3.47
N THR A 67 -8.61 5.02 3.48
CA THR A 67 -9.86 5.34 2.80
C THR A 67 -10.85 5.98 3.76
N ILE A 68 -11.88 6.63 3.20
CA ILE A 68 -13.02 7.15 3.97
C ILE A 68 -13.67 6.01 4.77
N GLN A 69 -13.74 4.79 4.22
CA GLN A 69 -14.33 3.65 4.92
C GLN A 69 -13.55 3.29 6.19
N ASP A 70 -12.22 3.33 6.15
CA ASP A 70 -11.37 3.06 7.31
C ASP A 70 -11.57 4.10 8.41
N LEU A 71 -11.67 5.38 8.01
CA LEU A 71 -11.99 6.48 8.91
C LEU A 71 -13.36 6.28 9.59
N LEU A 72 -14.39 5.91 8.83
CA LEU A 72 -15.72 5.66 9.38
C LEU A 72 -15.72 4.48 10.35
N ARG A 73 -15.04 3.37 10.00
CA ARG A 73 -14.87 2.22 10.90
C ARG A 73 -14.17 2.63 12.20
N PHE A 74 -13.10 3.44 12.10
CA PHE A 74 -12.40 3.98 13.27
C PHE A 74 -13.31 4.85 14.14
N MET A 75 -14.08 5.75 13.54
CA MET A 75 -15.02 6.63 14.27
C MET A 75 -16.13 5.85 14.98
N ILE A 76 -16.66 4.80 14.34
CA ILE A 76 -17.68 3.91 14.95
C ILE A 76 -17.07 3.16 16.14
N GLN A 77 -15.90 2.54 15.97
CA GLN A 77 -15.24 1.76 17.04
C GLN A 77 -14.84 2.61 18.24
N THR A 78 -14.42 3.85 18.01
CA THR A 78 -13.98 4.76 19.07
C THR A 78 -15.10 5.61 19.65
N GLY A 79 -16.35 5.47 19.15
CA GLY A 79 -17.50 6.23 19.64
C GLY A 79 -17.33 7.74 19.47
N ARG A 80 -16.77 8.16 18.33
CA ARG A 80 -16.43 9.57 18.05
C ARG A 80 -17.59 10.41 17.51
N PHE A 81 -18.66 9.77 17.03
CA PHE A 81 -19.88 10.46 16.62
C PHE A 81 -20.64 10.93 17.86
N ARG A 82 -20.49 12.19 18.29
CA ARG A 82 -21.15 12.71 19.49
C ARG A 82 -21.97 13.96 19.23
N ASP A 83 -23.21 13.97 19.71
CA ASP A 83 -24.08 15.13 19.58
C ASP A 83 -23.62 16.28 20.47
N THR A 84 -24.25 17.44 20.35
CA THR A 84 -23.98 18.62 21.20
C THR A 84 -24.10 18.31 22.69
N ASN A 85 -24.87 17.29 23.05
CA ASN A 85 -25.10 16.85 24.42
C ASN A 85 -24.03 15.84 24.91
N GLY A 86 -23.07 15.46 24.06
CA GLY A 86 -21.99 14.52 24.37
C GLY A 86 -22.37 13.03 24.28
N SER A 87 -23.65 12.70 24.03
CA SER A 87 -24.14 11.35 23.75
C SER A 87 -23.73 10.86 22.36
N ILE A 88 -23.70 9.55 22.15
CA ILE A 88 -23.42 8.97 20.83
C ILE A 88 -24.59 9.28 19.89
N SER A 89 -24.27 9.79 18.70
CA SER A 89 -25.25 10.16 17.68
C SER A 89 -25.68 8.95 16.87
N GLU A 90 -26.86 8.40 17.15
CA GLU A 90 -27.38 7.22 16.44
C GLU A 90 -27.57 7.51 14.94
N ALA A 91 -28.15 8.67 14.59
CA ALA A 91 -28.39 9.08 13.21
C ALA A 91 -27.09 9.12 12.36
N ARG A 92 -25.99 9.63 12.93
CA ARG A 92 -24.69 9.66 12.23
C ARG A 92 -24.02 8.30 12.16
N VAL A 93 -24.18 7.47 13.19
CA VAL A 93 -23.69 6.08 13.16
C VAL A 93 -24.45 5.27 12.09
N GLU A 94 -25.75 5.48 11.95
CA GLU A 94 -26.57 4.86 10.89
C GLU A 94 -26.16 5.36 9.51
N ALA A 95 -25.97 6.67 9.32
CA ALA A 95 -25.46 7.24 8.07
C ALA A 95 -24.09 6.66 7.70
N ALA A 96 -23.18 6.53 8.66
CA ALA A 96 -21.87 5.91 8.45
C ALA A 96 -21.98 4.43 8.07
N LYS A 97 -22.87 3.67 8.71
CA LYS A 97 -23.14 2.27 8.35
C LYS A 97 -23.76 2.14 6.95
N ALA A 98 -24.68 3.05 6.59
CA ALA A 98 -25.29 3.09 5.27
C ALA A 98 -24.24 3.36 4.18
N TYR A 99 -23.33 4.31 4.41
CA TYR A 99 -22.19 4.58 3.53
C TYR A 99 -21.30 3.34 3.38
N LEU A 100 -20.97 2.67 4.48
CA LEU A 100 -20.16 1.44 4.45
C LEU A 100 -20.86 0.26 3.75
N SER A 101 -22.19 0.24 3.73
CA SER A 101 -22.99 -0.77 3.00
C SER A 101 -23.22 -0.45 1.53
N THR A 102 -22.75 0.70 1.06
CA THR A 102 -22.90 1.10 -0.34
C THR A 102 -22.12 0.14 -1.25
N ASP A 103 -22.79 -0.38 -2.27
CA ASP A 103 -22.19 -1.25 -3.28
C ASP A 103 -21.39 -0.40 -4.28
N TRP A 104 -20.08 -0.31 -4.04
CA TRP A 104 -19.15 0.46 -4.87
C TRP A 104 -18.95 -0.17 -6.25
N ASP A 105 -19.05 -1.50 -6.35
CA ASP A 105 -18.89 -2.22 -7.61
C ASP A 105 -20.07 -1.91 -8.52
N LYS A 106 -21.29 -1.99 -7.99
CA LYS A 106 -22.49 -1.56 -8.71
C LYS A 106 -22.40 -0.10 -9.11
N LEU A 107 -21.96 0.80 -8.23
CA LEU A 107 -21.78 2.22 -8.57
C LEU A 107 -20.81 2.40 -9.76
N SER A 108 -19.70 1.65 -9.77
CA SER A 108 -18.71 1.69 -10.85
C SER A 108 -19.27 1.16 -12.17
N ILE A 109 -19.99 0.04 -12.14
CA ILE A 109 -20.63 -0.57 -13.32
C ILE A 109 -21.66 0.38 -13.91
N GLU A 110 -22.54 0.95 -13.08
CA GLU A 110 -23.55 1.91 -13.54
C GLU A 110 -22.91 3.18 -14.13
N ARG A 111 -21.77 3.63 -13.58
CA ARG A 111 -21.00 4.74 -14.15
C ARG A 111 -20.47 4.41 -15.54
N TRP A 112 -19.96 3.20 -15.75
CA TRP A 112 -19.40 2.75 -17.03
C TRP A 112 -20.44 2.43 -18.10
N LYS A 113 -21.72 2.28 -17.75
CA LYS A 113 -22.80 2.16 -18.75
C LYS A 113 -22.97 3.42 -19.60
N SER A 114 -22.45 4.56 -19.13
CA SER A 114 -22.48 5.80 -19.89
C SER A 114 -21.21 5.94 -20.74
N PRO A 115 -21.34 6.08 -22.07
CA PRO A 115 -20.19 6.15 -22.96
C PRO A 115 -19.28 7.35 -22.69
N GLY A 116 -19.79 8.43 -22.08
CA GLY A 116 -18.98 9.61 -21.77
C GLY A 116 -18.08 9.48 -20.53
N PHE A 117 -18.16 8.36 -19.80
CA PHE A 117 -17.23 8.03 -18.72
C PHE A 117 -16.32 6.84 -19.08
N ASP A 118 -16.37 6.40 -20.33
CA ASP A 118 -15.53 5.32 -20.83
C ASP A 118 -14.11 5.82 -21.08
N PRO A 119 -13.08 5.30 -20.38
CA PRO A 119 -11.70 5.68 -20.62
C PRO A 119 -11.21 5.28 -22.03
N GLU A 120 -11.88 4.37 -22.73
CA GLU A 120 -11.56 3.99 -24.11
C GLU A 120 -12.08 5.02 -25.14
N ARG A 121 -13.02 5.89 -24.76
CA ARG A 121 -13.61 6.93 -25.62
C ARG A 121 -13.53 8.33 -25.00
N PRO A 122 -12.31 8.86 -24.76
CA PRO A 122 -12.13 10.16 -24.10
C PRO A 122 -12.65 11.37 -24.90
N GLY A 123 -12.95 11.21 -26.20
CA GLY A 123 -13.41 12.27 -27.11
C GLY A 123 -14.92 12.39 -27.28
N LEU A 124 -15.74 11.74 -26.46
CA LEU A 124 -17.20 11.72 -26.68
C LEU A 124 -17.84 13.13 -26.64
N ASP A 125 -17.27 14.07 -25.88
CA ASP A 125 -17.69 15.47 -25.88
C ASP A 125 -17.40 16.19 -27.22
N GLU A 126 -16.40 15.74 -27.99
CA GLU A 126 -16.05 16.27 -29.31
C GLU A 126 -16.85 15.60 -30.44
N ASP A 127 -17.03 14.28 -30.36
CA ASP A 127 -17.77 13.49 -31.35
C ASP A 127 -19.30 13.72 -31.25
N GLU A 128 -19.82 13.83 -30.02
CA GLU A 128 -21.26 13.96 -29.74
C GLU A 128 -21.52 15.01 -28.64
N PRO A 129 -21.37 16.32 -28.88
CA PRO A 129 -21.47 17.35 -27.83
C PRO A 129 -22.81 17.37 -27.07
N ALA A 130 -23.87 16.78 -27.61
CA ALA A 130 -25.19 16.65 -26.99
C ALA A 130 -25.45 15.31 -26.28
N TRP A 131 -24.45 14.44 -26.11
CA TRP A 131 -24.65 13.12 -25.47
C TRP A 131 -25.20 13.23 -24.03
N LYS A 132 -24.87 14.33 -23.32
CA LYS A 132 -25.38 14.63 -21.96
C LYS A 132 -26.89 14.94 -21.93
N GLU A 133 -27.45 15.38 -23.07
CA GLU A 133 -28.87 15.70 -23.22
C GLU A 133 -29.70 14.48 -23.68
N ASN A 134 -29.03 13.38 -24.06
CA ASN A 134 -29.72 12.18 -24.53
C ASN A 134 -30.53 11.54 -23.39
N PRO A 135 -31.87 11.45 -23.52
CA PRO A 135 -32.73 10.93 -22.46
C PRO A 135 -32.46 9.46 -22.12
N GLN A 136 -31.93 8.67 -23.07
CA GLN A 136 -31.56 7.27 -22.84
C GLN A 136 -30.32 7.16 -21.93
N ILE A 137 -29.34 8.06 -22.11
CA ILE A 137 -28.14 8.10 -21.28
C ILE A 137 -28.48 8.62 -19.88
N GLN A 138 -29.35 9.63 -19.77
CA GLN A 138 -29.83 10.12 -18.48
C GLN A 138 -30.65 9.06 -17.72
N ALA A 139 -31.49 8.28 -18.42
CA ALA A 139 -32.22 7.16 -17.82
C ALA A 139 -31.26 6.07 -17.30
N ASN A 140 -30.23 5.73 -18.06
CA ASN A 140 -29.20 4.75 -17.64
C ASN A 140 -28.39 5.26 -16.44
N LEU A 141 -28.11 6.55 -16.37
CA LEU A 141 -27.40 7.19 -15.26
C LEU A 141 -28.28 7.50 -14.04
N GLY A 142 -29.60 7.34 -14.13
CA GLY A 142 -30.53 7.66 -13.03
C GLY A 142 -30.21 6.91 -11.75
N THR A 143 -29.87 5.61 -11.86
CA THR A 143 -29.44 4.79 -10.72
C THR A 143 -28.12 5.30 -10.12
N PHE A 144 -27.15 5.66 -10.98
CA PHE A 144 -25.87 6.21 -10.55
C PHE A 144 -26.05 7.53 -9.79
N PHE A 145 -26.86 8.46 -10.32
CA PHE A 145 -27.12 9.74 -9.66
C PHE A 145 -27.85 9.56 -8.34
N SER A 146 -28.83 8.66 -8.27
CA SER A 146 -29.53 8.34 -7.01
C SER A 146 -28.55 7.85 -5.94
N MET A 147 -27.69 6.89 -6.27
CA MET A 147 -26.67 6.38 -5.35
C MET A 147 -25.63 7.44 -4.96
N LYS A 148 -25.17 8.24 -5.92
CA LYS A 148 -24.21 9.33 -5.68
C LYS A 148 -24.79 10.43 -4.79
N ASN A 149 -26.06 10.78 -4.99
CA ASN A 149 -26.75 11.77 -4.17
C ASN A 149 -26.93 11.25 -2.75
N ALA A 150 -27.43 10.01 -2.59
CA ALA A 150 -27.56 9.38 -1.28
C ALA A 150 -26.22 9.31 -0.53
N MET A 151 -25.13 8.99 -1.23
CA MET A 151 -23.77 8.99 -0.66
C MET A 151 -23.33 10.40 -0.21
N SER A 152 -23.64 11.42 -1.02
CA SER A 152 -23.27 12.81 -0.71
C SER A 152 -24.04 13.32 0.51
N GLU A 153 -25.34 13.04 0.57
CA GLU A 153 -26.20 13.34 1.73
C GLU A 153 -25.71 12.63 3.00
N GLN A 154 -25.36 11.34 2.91
CA GLN A 154 -24.78 10.59 4.02
C GLN A 154 -23.47 11.23 4.50
N LEU A 155 -22.59 11.63 3.59
CA LEU A 155 -21.33 12.29 3.94
C LEU A 155 -21.53 13.65 4.59
N GLU A 156 -22.53 14.42 4.16
CA GLU A 156 -22.90 15.69 4.79
C GLU A 156 -23.38 15.46 6.22
N VAL A 157 -24.24 14.48 6.45
CA VAL A 157 -24.71 14.09 7.79
C VAL A 157 -23.53 13.65 8.68
N ILE A 158 -22.62 12.83 8.16
CA ILE A 158 -21.42 12.38 8.88
C ILE A 158 -20.54 13.57 9.29
N LYS A 159 -20.36 14.56 8.39
CA LYS A 159 -19.51 15.74 8.61
C LYS A 159 -20.17 16.85 9.44
N SER A 160 -21.49 16.82 9.62
CA SER A 160 -22.27 17.81 10.38
C SER A 160 -22.00 17.84 11.90
N GLY A 161 -21.11 16.98 12.39
CA GLY A 161 -20.78 16.89 13.81
C GLY A 161 -20.18 18.18 14.41
N PRO A 162 -20.33 18.39 15.73
CA PRO A 162 -19.69 19.51 16.42
C PRO A 162 -18.16 19.37 16.42
N ASP A 163 -17.46 20.45 16.79
CA ASP A 163 -16.01 20.49 17.07
C ASP A 163 -15.08 19.90 15.99
N ASN A 164 -15.52 19.89 14.73
CA ASN A 164 -14.80 19.28 13.61
C ASN A 164 -14.34 17.83 13.92
N GLU A 165 -15.22 17.05 14.56
CA GLU A 165 -14.97 15.66 14.97
C GLU A 165 -14.38 14.80 13.84
N TYR A 166 -14.90 14.99 12.61
CA TYR A 166 -14.44 14.27 11.43
C TYR A 166 -12.95 14.54 11.14
N THR A 167 -12.55 15.80 11.05
CA THR A 167 -11.15 16.20 10.82
C THR A 167 -10.25 15.79 11.99
N ARG A 168 -10.76 15.85 13.22
CA ARG A 168 -10.02 15.35 14.39
C ARG A 168 -9.80 13.84 14.35
N ALA A 169 -10.79 13.08 13.89
CA ALA A 169 -10.67 11.64 13.71
C ALA A 169 -9.68 11.29 12.59
N GLU A 170 -9.74 12.03 11.48
CA GLU A 170 -8.77 11.91 10.38
C GLU A 170 -7.35 12.16 10.87
N ASN A 171 -7.13 13.27 11.57
CA ASN A 171 -5.83 13.58 12.18
C ASN A 171 -5.40 12.50 13.19
N ALA A 172 -6.30 11.99 14.03
CA ALA A 172 -5.97 10.93 14.98
C ALA A 172 -5.53 9.63 14.28
N LEU A 173 -6.16 9.31 13.14
CA LEU A 173 -5.81 8.15 12.33
C LEU A 173 -4.44 8.34 11.64
N LEU A 174 -4.17 9.54 11.12
CA LEU A 174 -2.86 9.90 10.58
C LEU A 174 -1.77 9.82 11.66
N MET A 175 -2.05 10.29 12.89
CA MET A 175 -1.11 10.20 14.00
C MET A 175 -0.78 8.75 14.39
N CYS A 176 -1.66 7.77 14.11
CA CYS A 176 -1.37 6.35 14.37
C CYS A 176 -0.23 5.79 13.49
N GLN A 177 0.10 6.46 12.39
CA GLN A 177 1.22 6.11 11.51
C GLN A 177 2.58 6.56 12.04
N ARG A 178 2.59 7.38 13.09
CA ARG A 178 3.80 7.92 13.71
C ARG A 178 3.83 7.54 15.19
N VAL A 179 4.94 6.94 15.61
CA VAL A 179 5.19 6.65 17.01
C VAL A 179 6.39 7.47 17.44
N ASP A 180 6.16 8.43 18.33
CA ASP A 180 7.24 9.20 18.96
C ASP A 180 7.92 8.36 20.05
N LEU A 181 9.25 8.38 20.06
CA LEU A 181 10.11 7.46 20.81
C LEU A 181 11.10 8.22 21.70
N TRP A 182 10.58 9.16 22.49
CA TRP A 182 11.42 9.98 23.37
C TRP A 182 12.10 9.12 24.44
N CYS A 183 13.45 9.10 24.43
CA CYS A 183 14.26 8.29 25.36
C CYS A 183 13.88 6.80 25.36
N ALA A 184 13.35 6.31 24.25
CA ALA A 184 12.98 4.92 24.07
C ALA A 184 14.23 4.04 23.95
N GLY A 185 14.18 2.83 24.48
CA GLY A 185 15.17 1.79 24.23
C GLY A 185 14.88 1.02 22.94
N GLU A 186 15.74 0.05 22.63
CA GLU A 186 15.60 -0.78 21.42
C GLU A 186 14.30 -1.60 21.41
N LYS A 187 13.81 -2.02 22.58
CA LYS A 187 12.59 -2.83 22.71
C LYS A 187 11.36 -2.01 22.36
N GLU A 188 11.30 -0.77 22.83
CA GLU A 188 10.22 0.16 22.53
C GLU A 188 10.19 0.50 21.04
N VAL A 189 11.37 0.70 20.43
CA VAL A 189 11.50 0.89 18.98
C VAL A 189 10.97 -0.35 18.25
N GLU A 190 11.32 -1.56 18.69
CA GLU A 190 10.81 -2.79 18.10
C GLU A 190 9.28 -2.90 18.22
N GLN A 191 8.70 -2.57 19.37
CA GLN A 191 7.25 -2.54 19.56
C GLN A 191 6.57 -1.51 18.66
N ALA A 192 7.20 -0.35 18.43
CA ALA A 192 6.70 0.65 17.49
C ALA A 192 6.65 0.10 16.06
N VAL A 193 7.69 -0.59 15.60
CA VAL A 193 7.69 -1.23 14.27
C VAL A 193 6.63 -2.35 14.20
N ILE A 194 6.45 -3.13 15.27
CA ILE A 194 5.39 -4.15 15.36
C ILE A 194 4.00 -3.51 15.29
N HIS A 195 3.79 -2.38 15.96
CA HIS A 195 2.54 -1.62 15.90
C HIS A 195 2.25 -1.19 14.46
N LEU A 196 3.23 -0.59 13.77
CA LEU A 196 3.08 -0.19 12.37
C LEU A 196 2.80 -1.41 11.48
N TYR A 197 3.50 -2.52 11.67
CA TYR A 197 3.22 -3.78 10.96
C TYR A 197 1.78 -4.27 11.16
N LYS A 198 1.28 -4.27 12.40
CA LYS A 198 -0.10 -4.65 12.72
C LYS A 198 -1.10 -3.69 12.09
N LEU A 199 -0.78 -2.39 12.06
CA LEU A 199 -1.58 -1.36 11.42
C LEU A 199 -1.68 -1.62 9.91
N GLY A 200 -0.54 -1.78 9.24
CA GLY A 200 -0.47 -2.09 7.81
C GLY A 200 -1.19 -3.39 7.48
N ARG A 201 -1.02 -4.44 8.29
CA ARG A 201 -1.71 -5.73 8.06
C ARG A 201 -3.23 -5.59 8.09
N LYS A 202 -3.79 -4.77 8.99
CA LYS A 202 -5.24 -4.54 9.05
C LYS A 202 -5.78 -3.81 7.82
N LEU A 203 -4.95 -3.03 7.12
CA LEU A 203 -5.37 -2.21 5.98
C LEU A 203 -5.06 -2.85 4.62
N ASN A 204 -3.95 -3.58 4.54
CA ASN A 204 -3.39 -4.11 3.30
C ASN A 204 -3.69 -5.60 3.10
N GLU A 205 -4.74 -6.15 3.70
CA GLU A 205 -5.39 -7.38 3.20
C GLU A 205 -6.14 -7.13 1.87
N ARG A 206 -5.61 -6.24 1.01
CA ARG A 206 -6.14 -5.96 -0.33
C ARG A 206 -5.63 -7.02 -1.29
N GLU A 207 -6.54 -7.76 -1.90
CA GLU A 207 -6.24 -8.48 -3.13
C GLU A 207 -6.01 -7.45 -4.23
N VAL A 208 -4.92 -7.59 -4.98
CA VAL A 208 -4.69 -6.75 -6.15
C VAL A 208 -5.59 -7.29 -7.25
N GLU A 209 -6.68 -6.58 -7.56
CA GLU A 209 -7.44 -6.84 -8.78
C GLU A 209 -6.57 -6.45 -9.97
N LEU A 210 -6.02 -7.46 -10.65
CA LEU A 210 -5.36 -7.26 -11.93
C LEU A 210 -6.46 -7.10 -12.98
N PRO A 211 -6.49 -5.99 -13.74
CA PRO A 211 -7.42 -5.86 -14.84
C PRO A 211 -7.23 -7.00 -15.83
N SER A 212 -8.32 -7.62 -16.28
CA SER A 212 -8.30 -8.80 -17.16
C SER A 212 -7.59 -8.57 -18.50
N PHE A 213 -7.42 -7.32 -18.92
CA PHE A 213 -6.73 -6.92 -20.15
C PHE A 213 -5.20 -6.82 -20.01
N ILE A 214 -4.65 -6.82 -18.79
CA ILE A 214 -3.21 -6.88 -18.56
C ILE A 214 -2.77 -8.35 -18.59
N ALA A 215 -2.64 -8.89 -19.81
CA ALA A 215 -2.25 -10.29 -20.04
C ALA A 215 -0.78 -10.58 -19.65
N GLU A 216 0.07 -9.54 -19.65
CA GLU A 216 1.49 -9.66 -19.32
C GLU A 216 1.87 -8.59 -18.30
N TYR A 217 1.70 -8.90 -17.01
CA TYR A 217 2.52 -8.26 -16.00
C TYR A 217 3.88 -8.97 -16.04
N TYR A 218 4.95 -8.26 -16.39
CA TYR A 218 6.32 -8.75 -16.18
C TYR A 218 6.74 -8.34 -14.77
N PRO A 219 6.48 -9.14 -13.71
CA PRO A 219 7.27 -8.98 -12.50
C PRO A 219 8.71 -9.26 -12.93
N GLY A 220 9.61 -8.30 -12.72
CA GLY A 220 11.04 -8.47 -12.98
C GLY A 220 11.53 -9.84 -12.46
N PRO A 221 12.55 -10.43 -13.10
CA PRO A 221 12.78 -11.87 -13.13
C PRO A 221 13.12 -12.45 -11.75
N HIS A 222 12.11 -12.86 -11.00
CA HIS A 222 12.26 -13.89 -9.99
C HIS A 222 12.05 -15.24 -10.68
N LYS A 223 13.18 -15.91 -10.95
CA LYS A 223 13.31 -17.23 -11.57
C LYS A 223 12.24 -18.21 -11.06
N ALA A 224 11.16 -18.37 -11.81
CA ALA A 224 10.29 -19.53 -11.72
C ALA A 224 10.72 -20.51 -12.81
N GLN A 225 11.38 -21.56 -12.35
CA GLN A 225 11.81 -22.73 -13.10
C GLN A 225 10.63 -23.28 -13.92
N PHE A 226 10.64 -23.07 -15.23
CA PHE A 226 9.61 -23.58 -16.13
C PHE A 226 9.64 -25.12 -16.09
N CYS A 227 8.60 -25.70 -15.49
CA CYS A 227 8.24 -27.10 -15.68
C CYS A 227 8.09 -27.38 -17.17
N ARG A 228 8.98 -28.21 -17.71
CA ARG A 228 8.84 -28.80 -19.06
C ARG A 228 7.57 -29.64 -19.09
N LYS A 229 6.55 -29.20 -19.83
CA LYS A 229 5.53 -30.11 -20.33
C LYS A 229 6.10 -30.85 -21.54
N HIS A 230 6.46 -32.11 -21.33
CA HIS A 230 6.51 -33.10 -22.38
C HIS A 230 5.07 -33.44 -22.81
N ASN A 231 4.80 -33.41 -24.11
CA ASN A 231 4.20 -34.54 -24.82
C ASN A 231 4.47 -34.44 -26.33
N PRO A 232 4.45 -35.56 -27.06
CA PRO A 232 5.33 -35.82 -28.20
C PRO A 232 4.59 -35.89 -29.55
N ILE A 233 5.35 -36.27 -30.61
CA ILE A 233 4.96 -36.87 -31.93
C ILE A 233 5.02 -35.87 -33.12
N PRO A 234 5.44 -36.23 -34.35
CA PRO A 234 6.65 -36.96 -34.80
C PRO A 234 7.37 -36.33 -36.04
N THR A 235 8.64 -36.69 -36.21
CA THR A 235 9.46 -36.80 -37.45
C THR A 235 9.13 -35.99 -38.72
N ALA A 236 10.08 -35.17 -39.19
CA ALA A 236 11.02 -35.56 -40.27
C ALA A 236 12.04 -34.45 -40.63
N ASN A 237 13.31 -34.85 -40.70
CA ASN A 237 14.40 -34.33 -41.54
C ASN A 237 14.79 -32.85 -41.50
N ARG A 238 15.83 -32.52 -40.74
CA ARG A 238 17.10 -32.02 -41.34
C ARG A 238 18.27 -32.15 -40.36
N MET A 239 19.22 -33.01 -40.70
CA MET A 239 20.57 -33.01 -40.14
C MET A 239 21.23 -31.66 -40.42
N GLN A 240 21.78 -31.02 -39.39
CA GLN A 240 23.08 -30.35 -39.51
C GLN A 240 23.74 -30.27 -38.14
N ARG A 241 24.88 -30.99 -38.05
CA ARG A 241 25.79 -31.02 -36.93
C ARG A 241 26.49 -29.66 -36.81
N CYS A 242 26.49 -29.06 -35.62
CA CYS A 242 27.55 -28.12 -35.24
C CYS A 242 28.34 -28.75 -34.10
N LYS A 243 29.61 -29.06 -34.39
CA LYS A 243 30.62 -29.51 -33.44
C LYS A 243 31.04 -28.34 -32.53
N PRO A 244 31.46 -28.61 -31.28
CA PRO A 244 32.12 -27.62 -30.44
C PRO A 244 33.58 -27.43 -30.90
N LEU A 245 34.09 -26.20 -30.80
CA LEU A 245 35.52 -25.88 -30.91
C LEU A 245 36.08 -25.52 -29.52
N PRO A 246 37.40 -25.72 -29.31
CA PRO A 246 37.95 -26.20 -28.04
C PRO A 246 38.48 -25.10 -27.13
N ALA A 247 38.67 -25.50 -25.87
CA ALA A 247 39.47 -24.83 -24.87
C ALA A 247 40.94 -24.73 -25.30
N THR A 248 41.54 -23.56 -25.10
CA THR A 248 42.99 -23.37 -25.08
C THR A 248 43.41 -23.03 -23.66
N THR A 249 44.17 -23.94 -23.08
CA THR A 249 45.09 -23.77 -21.96
C THR A 249 46.30 -22.96 -22.43
N ASP A 250 46.76 -22.02 -21.61
CA ASP A 250 48.16 -21.59 -21.42
C ASP A 250 48.17 -20.83 -20.08
N GLU A 251 48.63 -21.46 -19.01
CA GLU A 251 50.00 -21.36 -18.49
C GLU A 251 50.37 -19.96 -17.99
N GLY A 252 50.52 -19.86 -16.66
CA GLY A 252 50.88 -18.63 -15.95
C GLY A 252 50.79 -18.80 -14.44
N GLU A 253 51.47 -19.81 -13.90
CA GLU A 253 51.83 -19.86 -12.47
C GLU A 253 52.80 -18.71 -12.15
N VAL A 254 52.45 -17.87 -11.17
CA VAL A 254 53.41 -17.35 -10.19
C VAL A 254 52.75 -17.40 -8.83
N MET A 255 53.34 -18.19 -7.94
CA MET A 255 53.00 -18.32 -6.53
C MET A 255 53.67 -17.25 -5.66
N VAL A 256 53.13 -17.13 -4.43
CA VAL A 256 53.73 -16.58 -3.18
C VAL A 256 53.70 -15.03 -3.10
N GLU A 257 53.18 -14.37 -2.07
CA GLU A 257 53.51 -14.53 -0.66
C GLU A 257 52.45 -13.91 0.27
N CYS A 258 52.03 -14.66 1.29
CA CYS A 258 51.38 -14.14 2.48
C CYS A 258 52.40 -13.36 3.33
N ALA A 259 52.07 -12.14 3.74
CA ALA A 259 52.76 -11.48 4.84
C ALA A 259 51.72 -10.97 5.84
N GLU A 260 51.61 -11.70 6.96
CA GLU A 260 51.16 -11.17 8.25
C GLU A 260 52.16 -10.11 8.72
N LEU A 261 51.66 -8.96 9.20
CA LEU A 261 52.44 -8.02 10.00
C LEU A 261 51.60 -7.59 11.20
N LYS A 262 51.96 -8.22 12.34
CA LYS A 262 52.00 -7.76 13.74
C LYS A 262 50.86 -6.94 14.30
#